data_AF-A0A9Q0Y9H3-F1
#
_entry.id   AF-A0A9Q0Y9H3-F1
#
_cell.length_a   1.000
_cell.length_b   1.000
_cell.length_c   1.000
_cell.angle_alpha   90.00
_cell.angle_beta   90.00
_cell.angle_gamma   90.00
#
_symmetry.space_group_name_H-M   'P 1'
#
loop_
_entity.id
_entity.type
_entity.pdbx_description
1 polymer ?
#
loop_
_entity_poly.entity_id
_entity_poly.type
_entity_poly.pdbx_seq_one_letter_code
_entity_poly.pdbx_strand_id
1 'polypeptide(L)' 'MVVCHAITEHVENAGVHSGDATLILPPNTISSEAIEKIKYATQKVAGRFQISGPFSMQFVAKENDVMVNECNLRASR' A
#
# COMPACT_ATOMS: atom_id res chain seq x y z
N MET A 1 -5.75 9.57 -11.96
CA MET A 1 -5.19 10.39 -10.86
C MET A 1 -5.78 9.86 -9.57
N VAL A 2 -4.96 9.44 -8.61
CA VAL A 2 -5.45 9.10 -7.26
C VAL A 2 -5.70 10.40 -6.51
N VAL A 3 -6.95 10.60 -6.06
CA VAL A 3 -7.41 11.86 -5.44
C VAL A 3 -7.39 11.82 -3.90
N CYS A 4 -7.39 10.63 -3.31
CA CYS A 4 -7.32 10.40 -1.87
C CYS A 4 -6.54 9.11 -1.60
N HIS A 5 -5.69 9.08 -0.58
CA HIS A 5 -4.96 7.90 -0.15
C HIS A 5 -4.65 7.96 1.35
N ALA A 6 -4.50 6.78 1.95
CA ALA A 6 -3.90 6.59 3.26
C ALA A 6 -2.93 5.40 3.15
N ILE A 7 -1.77 5.51 3.79
CA ILE A 7 -0.76 4.44 3.83
C ILE A 7 -0.64 4.02 5.28
N THR A 8 -0.88 2.74 5.56
CA THR A 8 -0.73 2.14 6.89
C THR A 8 0.45 1.19 6.90
N GLU A 9 1.10 1.05 8.04
CA GLU A 9 2.16 0.07 8.28
C GLU A 9 1.63 -1.03 9.20
N HIS A 10 1.99 -2.29 8.92
CA HIS A 10 1.73 -3.39 9.84
C HIS A 10 2.76 -3.36 10.98
N VAL A 11 2.32 -3.57 12.23
CA VAL A 11 3.25 -3.80 13.35
C VAL A 11 4.04 -5.09 13.11
N GLU A 12 3.38 -6.09 12.54
CA GLU A 12 3.94 -7.40 12.26
C GLU A 12 4.66 -7.43 10.90
N ASN A 13 5.70 -8.27 10.80
CA ASN A 13 6.42 -8.49 9.56
C ASN A 13 5.53 -9.19 8.49
N ALA A 14 5.87 -8.95 7.22
CA ALA A 14 5.25 -9.65 6.10
C ALA A 14 5.35 -11.18 6.30
N GLY A 15 4.21 -11.87 6.16
CA GLY A 15 4.06 -13.30 6.46
C GLY A 15 2.91 -13.58 7.43
N VAL A 16 2.55 -12.61 8.28
CA VAL A 16 1.29 -12.63 9.02
C VAL A 16 0.14 -12.29 8.08
N HIS A 17 -1.02 -12.95 8.25
CA HIS A 17 -2.19 -12.66 7.43
C HIS A 17 -2.60 -11.20 7.60
N SER A 18 -2.75 -10.47 6.49
CA SER A 18 -3.17 -9.06 6.50
C SER A 18 -4.55 -8.85 7.13
N GLY A 19 -5.32 -9.95 7.28
CA GLY A 19 -6.54 -10.10 8.08
C GLY A 19 -6.41 -9.77 9.57
N ASP A 20 -5.26 -10.07 10.15
CA ASP A 20 -5.09 -10.09 11.60
C ASP A 20 -4.00 -9.12 12.07
N ALA A 21 -3.39 -8.39 11.13
CA ALA A 21 -2.33 -7.45 11.39
C ALA A 21 -2.83 -6.19 12.10
N THR A 22 -2.00 -5.67 13.00
CA THR A 22 -2.23 -4.40 13.66
C THR A 22 -1.72 -3.27 12.76
N LEU A 23 -2.57 -2.27 12.49
CA LEU A 23 -2.24 -1.17 11.59
C LEU A 23 -1.81 0.09 12.37
N ILE A 24 -0.71 0.71 11.92
CA ILE A 24 -0.28 2.05 12.35
C ILE A 24 -0.50 3.02 11.18
N LEU A 25 -1.15 4.16 11.48
CA LEU A 25 -1.31 5.29 10.59
C LEU A 25 -0.92 6.59 11.34
N PRO A 26 0.05 7.38 10.84
CA PRO A 26 0.88 7.16 9.66
C PRO A 26 1.93 6.05 9.85
N PRO A 27 2.60 5.57 8.78
CA PRO A 27 3.72 4.64 8.90
C PRO A 27 4.82 5.24 9.79
N ASN A 28 5.41 4.41 10.65
CA ASN A 28 6.38 4.80 11.66
C ASN A 28 7.83 4.45 11.28
N THR A 29 8.06 3.30 10.63
CA THR A 29 9.42 2.80 10.35
C THR A 29 9.77 2.77 8.86
N ILE A 30 8.79 2.93 7.97
CA ILE A 30 9.01 2.92 6.52
C ILE A 30 9.76 4.18 6.07
N SER A 31 10.81 4.01 5.26
CA SER A 31 11.60 5.11 4.73
C SER A 31 10.76 6.01 3.80
N SER A 32 11.07 7.31 3.75
CA SER A 32 10.40 8.23 2.83
C SER A 32 10.58 7.83 1.38
N GLU A 33 11.72 7.24 1.03
CA GLU A 33 11.98 6.71 -0.32
C GLU A 33 11.02 5.55 -0.67
N ALA A 34 10.81 4.62 0.26
CA ALA A 34 9.85 3.53 0.08
C ALA A 34 8.41 4.06 -0.03
N ILE A 35 8.04 5.07 0.76
CA ILE A 35 6.73 5.74 0.66
C ILE A 35 6.52 6.35 -0.74
N GLU A 36 7.53 7.01 -1.30
CA GLU A 36 7.43 7.57 -2.65
C GLU A 36 7.34 6.49 -3.73
N LYS A 37 8.05 5.36 -3.58
CA LYS A 37 7.91 4.19 -4.46
C LYS A 37 6.50 3.59 -4.39
N ILE A 38 5.92 3.49 -3.20
CA ILE A 38 4.53 3.04 -3.00
C ILE A 38 3.57 3.96 -3.75
N LYS A 39 3.64 5.29 -3.51
CA LYS A 39 2.77 6.27 -4.19
C LYS A 39 2.88 6.20 -5.71
N TYR A 40 4.11 6.09 -6.21
CA TYR A 40 4.38 5.98 -7.64
C TYR A 40 3.75 4.71 -8.25
N ALA A 41 3.93 3.56 -7.59
CA ALA A 41 3.33 2.30 -8.02
C ALA A 41 1.79 2.37 -7.99
N THR A 42 1.21 2.94 -6.93
CA THR A 42 -0.23 3.14 -6.79
C THR A 42 -0.80 4.01 -7.92
N GLN A 43 -0.15 5.12 -8.28
CA GLN A 43 -0.58 5.97 -9.40
C GLN A 43 -0.51 5.23 -10.74
N LYS A 44 0.55 4.45 -10.97
CA LYS A 44 0.70 3.63 -12.19
C LYS A 44 -0.42 2.60 -12.32
N VAL A 45 -0.71 1.87 -11.25
CA VAL A 45 -1.77 0.86 -11.23
C VAL A 45 -3.12 1.53 -11.45
N ALA A 46 -3.42 2.62 -10.73
CA ALA A 46 -4.67 3.35 -10.90
C ALA A 46 -4.88 3.86 -12.33
N GLY A 47 -3.83 4.40 -12.97
CA GLY A 47 -3.89 4.83 -14.36
C GLY A 47 -4.06 3.66 -15.34
N ARG A 48 -3.32 2.56 -15.14
CA ARG A 48 -3.32 1.41 -16.05
C ARG A 48 -4.64 0.65 -16.08
N PHE A 49 -5.32 0.58 -14.95
CA PHE A 49 -6.63 -0.08 -14.81
C PHE A 49 -7.81 0.89 -14.95
N GLN A 50 -7.55 2.18 -15.23
CA GLN A 50 -8.59 3.20 -15.34
C GLN A 50 -9.53 3.22 -14.13
N ILE A 51 -8.96 3.10 -12.93
CA ILE A 51 -9.75 2.96 -11.70
C ILE A 51 -10.56 4.23 -11.47
N SER A 52 -11.87 4.06 -11.38
CA SER A 52 -12.84 5.10 -11.02
C SER A 52 -13.71 4.60 -9.87
N GLY A 53 -13.12 4.55 -8.67
CA GLY A 53 -13.74 4.00 -7.48
C GLY A 53 -12.71 3.67 -6.40
N PRO A 54 -13.13 3.07 -5.27
CA PRO A 54 -12.22 2.66 -4.22
C PRO A 54 -11.38 1.45 -4.66
N PHE A 55 -10.14 1.43 -4.21
CA PHE A 55 -9.24 0.28 -4.37
C PHE A 55 -8.24 0.27 -3.21
N SER A 56 -7.65 -0.89 -2.95
CA SER A 56 -6.57 -1.03 -1.98
C SER A 56 -5.42 -1.82 -2.58
N MET A 57 -4.20 -1.51 -2.17
CA MET A 57 -3.00 -2.24 -2.58
C MET A 57 -2.20 -2.66 -1.36
N GLN A 58 -1.66 -3.88 -1.40
CA GLN A 58 -0.76 -4.38 -0.37
C GLN A 58 0.66 -4.44 -0.93
N PHE A 59 1.62 -4.02 -0.12
CA PHE A 59 3.02 -3.98 -0.46
C PHE A 59 3.84 -4.75 0.57
N VAL A 60 4.94 -5.33 0.12
CA VAL A 60 6.03 -5.78 0.98
C VAL A 60 7.16 -4.77 0.82
N ALA A 61 7.58 -4.15 1.91
CA ALA A 61 8.69 -3.22 1.95
C ALA A 61 9.81 -3.80 2.81
N LYS A 62 11.02 -3.87 2.27
CA LYS A 62 12.23 -4.24 3.02
C LYS A 62 13.31 -3.22 2.68
N GLU A 63 13.70 -2.42 3.66
CA GLU A 63 14.56 -1.25 3.46
C GLU A 63 13.98 -0.33 2.37
N ASN A 64 14.63 -0.22 1.21
CA ASN A 64 14.19 0.60 0.09
C ASN A 64 13.56 -0.21 -1.06
N ASP A 65 13.49 -1.54 -0.94
CA ASP A 65 12.86 -2.40 -1.92
C ASP A 65 11.36 -2.53 -1.60
N VAL A 66 10.52 -2.16 -2.57
CA VAL A 66 9.07 -2.18 -2.47
C VAL A 66 8.52 -3.10 -3.57
N MET A 67 7.82 -4.15 -3.15
CA MET A 67 7.15 -5.09 -4.04
C MET A 67 5.64 -5.02 -3.85
N VAL A 68 4.89 -5.06 -4.95
CA VAL A 68 3.43 -5.21 -4.91
C VAL A 68 3.10 -6.67 -4.59
N ASN A 69 2.29 -6.90 -3.55
CA ASN A 69 1.74 -8.21 -3.25
C ASN A 69 0.42 -8.42 -4.01
N GLU A 70 -0.57 -7.56 -3.75
CA GLU A 70 -1.90 -7.65 -4.37
C GLU A 70 -2.55 -6.28 -4.54
N CYS A 71 -3.55 -6.23 -5.42
CA CYS A 71 -4.41 -5.07 -5.64
C CYS A 71 -5.87 -5.52 -5.67
N ASN A 72 -6.69 -4.94 -4.81
CA ASN A 72 -8.13 -5.18 -4.76
C ASN A 72 -8.86 -3.96 -5.33
N LEU A 73 -9.59 -4.12 -6.43
CA LEU A 73 -10.40 -3.05 -7.06
C LEU A 73 -11.74 -2.85 -6.33
N ARG A 74 -11.67 -2.67 -5.01
CA ARG A 74 -12.80 -2.44 -4.12
C ARG A 74 -12.32 -1.77 -2.84
N ALA A 75 -13.26 -1.32 -1.99
CA ALA A 75 -12.92 -0.90 -0.64
C ALA A 75 -12.26 -2.06 0.14
N SER A 76 -11.20 -1.74 0.88
CA SER A 76 -10.69 -2.61 1.93
C SER A 76 -11.54 -2.46 3.18
N ARG A 77 -11.45 -3.47 4.05
CA ARG A 77 -11.93 -3.41 5.42
C ARG A 77 -11.11 -2.44 6.26
#